data_AF-A0A8T1SWA5-F1
#
_entry.id   AF-A0A8T1SWA5-F1
#
_cell.length_a   1.000
_cell.length_b   1.000
_cell.length_c   1.000
_cell.angle_alpha   90.00
_cell.angle_beta   90.00
_cell.angle_gamma   90.00
#
_symmetry.space_group_name_H-M   'P 1'
#
loop_
_entity.id
_entity.type
_entity.pdbx_description
1 polymer ?
#
loop_
_entity_poly.entity_id
_entity_poly.type
_entity_poly.pdbx_seq_one_letter_code
_entity_poly.pdbx_strand_id
1 'polypeptide(L)'
;MPPRARRAPVWSNGELLDLIAVWGEEAVQSQLRSSRRNFDTFSQISRAMIERGHDRDAMQCRIKVKELRSAYRKAHEANKRSGAPPKTCRFYKELDAILGVDPTTVPSTTVD
;
A
#
# COMPACT_ATOMS: atom_id res chain seq x y z
N MET A 1 15.73 35.00 5.27
CA MET A 1 15.01 34.33 4.16
C MET A 1 13.83 33.57 4.75
N PRO A 2 12.61 33.66 4.20
CA PRO A 2 11.51 32.81 4.67
C PRO A 2 11.83 31.36 4.29
N PRO A 3 11.46 30.36 5.10
CA PRO A 3 11.63 28.97 4.71
C PRO A 3 10.78 28.75 3.45
N ARG A 4 11.44 28.28 2.38
CA ARG A 4 10.77 27.93 1.12
C ARG A 4 9.59 27.03 1.46
N ALA A 5 8.39 27.42 1.03
CA ALA A 5 7.20 26.59 1.14
C ALA A 5 7.55 25.18 0.67
N ARG A 6 7.53 24.21 1.59
CA ARG A 6 7.84 22.80 1.28
C ARG A 6 6.81 22.36 0.25
N ARG A 7 7.20 22.30 -1.03
CA ARG A 7 6.48 21.54 -2.04
C ARG A 7 6.30 20.14 -1.46
N ALA A 8 5.07 19.61 -1.49
CA ALA A 8 4.82 18.25 -1.02
C ALA A 8 5.87 17.32 -1.65
N PRO A 9 6.66 16.56 -0.87
CA PRO A 9 7.81 15.87 -1.44
C PRO A 9 7.32 14.83 -2.45
N VAL A 10 7.82 14.93 -3.68
CA VAL A 10 7.52 13.96 -4.75
C VAL A 10 7.96 12.58 -4.26
N TRP A 11 7.05 11.60 -4.35
CA TRP A 11 7.37 10.24 -3.94
C TRP A 11 8.21 9.54 -5.01
N SER A 12 9.38 9.05 -4.64
CA SER A 12 10.28 8.34 -5.56
C SER A 12 9.82 6.88 -5.76
N ASN A 13 10.40 6.19 -6.75
CA ASN A 13 10.10 4.76 -6.96
C ASN A 13 10.54 3.89 -5.78
N GLY A 14 11.76 4.12 -5.28
CA GLY A 14 12.29 3.37 -4.13
C GLY A 14 11.44 3.60 -2.88
N GLU A 15 11.08 4.86 -2.62
CA GLU A 15 10.25 5.22 -1.47
C GLU A 15 8.85 4.59 -1.53
N LEU A 16 8.25 4.49 -2.72
CA LEU A 16 6.97 3.81 -2.87
C LEU A 16 7.09 2.30 -2.69
N LEU A 17 8.18 1.68 -3.15
CA LEU A 17 8.45 0.26 -2.92
C LEU A 17 8.65 -0.03 -1.44
N ASP A 18 9.41 0.79 -0.72
CA ASP A 18 9.59 0.67 0.73
C ASP A 18 8.28 0.83 1.47
N LEU A 19 7.46 1.82 1.09
CA LEU A 19 6.13 1.98 1.68
C LEU A 19 5.24 0.76 1.42
N ILE A 20 5.24 0.22 0.20
CA ILE A 20 4.46 -0.96 -0.16
C ILE A 20 4.96 -2.18 0.63
N ALA A 21 6.27 -2.34 0.79
CA ALA A 21 6.86 -3.43 1.56
C ALA A 21 6.43 -3.38 3.03
N VAL A 22 6.62 -2.25 3.71
CA VAL A 22 6.22 -2.06 5.11
C VAL A 22 4.71 -2.20 5.27
N TRP A 23 3.94 -1.61 4.36
CA TRP A 23 2.48 -1.73 4.39
C TRP A 23 2.03 -3.17 4.19
N GLY A 24 2.72 -3.95 3.36
CA GLY A 24 2.41 -5.34 3.04
C GLY A 24 2.77 -6.34 4.13
N GLU A 25 3.53 -5.94 5.16
CA GLU A 25 3.86 -6.80 6.29
C GLU A 25 2.60 -7.36 6.96
N GLU A 26 2.61 -8.66 7.27
CA GLU A 26 1.43 -9.35 7.83
C GLU A 26 0.96 -8.72 9.15
N ALA A 27 1.90 -8.32 10.01
CA ALA A 27 1.59 -7.64 11.27
C ALA A 27 0.86 -6.32 11.03
N VAL A 28 1.32 -5.52 10.06
CA VAL A 28 0.69 -4.25 9.67
C VAL A 28 -0.69 -4.50 9.08
N GLN A 29 -0.83 -5.43 8.15
CA GLN A 29 -2.12 -5.80 7.56
C GLN A 29 -3.11 -6.31 8.62
N SER A 30 -2.66 -7.14 9.55
CA SER A 30 -3.49 -7.66 10.65
C SER A 30 -3.98 -6.56 11.58
N GLN A 31 -3.13 -5.60 11.95
CA GLN A 31 -3.54 -4.42 12.71
C GLN A 31 -4.55 -3.54 11.94
N LEU A 32 -4.33 -3.33 10.63
CA LEU A 32 -5.25 -2.58 9.78
C LEU A 32 -6.62 -3.25 9.62
N ARG A 33 -6.69 -4.58 9.73
CA ARG A 33 -7.95 -5.34 9.72
C ARG A 33 -8.65 -5.32 11.08
N SER A 34 -7.91 -5.33 12.18
CA SER A 34 -8.47 -5.41 13.54
C SER A 34 -8.97 -4.06 14.08
N SER A 35 -8.50 -2.93 13.55
CA SER A 35 -8.90 -1.60 14.00
C SER A 35 -9.43 -0.71 12.88
N ARG A 36 -10.42 0.14 13.20
CA ARG A 36 -10.81 1.28 12.35
C ARG A 36 -9.99 2.54 12.66
N ARG A 37 -9.39 2.59 13.85
CA ARG A 37 -8.50 3.66 14.30
C ARG A 37 -7.06 3.22 14.04
N ASN A 38 -6.61 3.48 12.82
CA ASN A 38 -5.30 3.04 12.32
C ASN A 38 -4.18 4.05 12.59
N PHE A 39 -4.35 4.95 13.55
CA PHE A 39 -3.39 6.02 13.83
C PHE A 39 -2.04 5.44 14.29
N ASP A 40 -2.07 4.50 15.24
CA ASP A 40 -0.88 3.84 15.76
C ASP A 40 -0.18 2.99 14.69
N THR A 41 -0.94 2.34 13.81
CA THR A 41 -0.38 1.58 12.70
C THR A 41 0.31 2.49 11.68
N PHE A 42 -0.28 3.62 11.31
CA PHE A 42 0.40 4.57 10.41
C PHE A 42 1.57 5.28 11.07
N SER A 43 1.57 5.43 12.40
CA SER A 43 2.73 5.90 13.15
C SER A 43 3.88 4.88 13.11
N GLN A 44 3.58 3.58 13.22
CA GLN A 44 4.57 2.51 13.04
C GLN A 44 5.13 2.49 11.62
N ILE A 45 4.26 2.59 10.59
CA ILE A 45 4.69 2.66 9.19
C ILE A 45 5.61 3.86 8.95
N SER A 46 5.29 5.03 9.52
CA SER A 46 6.13 6.23 9.42
C SER A 46 7.51 6.02 10.04
N ARG A 47 7.59 5.40 11.22
CA ARG A 47 8.88 5.06 11.86
C ARG A 47 9.72 4.13 10.98
N ALA A 48 9.13 3.07 10.44
CA ALA A 48 9.82 2.14 9.55
C ALA A 48 10.30 2.81 8.25
N MET A 49 9.55 3.80 7.73
CA MET A 49 10.00 4.60 6.57
C MET A 49 11.20 5.47 6.92
N ILE A 50 11.22 6.10 8.09
CA ILE A 50 12.35 6.90 8.56
C ILE A 50 13.60 6.04 8.75
N GLU A 51 13.46 4.83 9.31
CA GLU A 51 14.57 3.86 9.45
C GLU A 51 15.16 3.44 8.10
N ARG A 52 14.35 3.44 7.04
CA ARG A 52 14.77 3.20 5.64
C ARG A 52 15.32 4.45 4.95
N GLY A 53 15.40 5.58 5.66
CA GLY A 53 15.95 6.84 5.15
C GLY A 53 14.93 7.78 4.50
N HIS A 54 13.63 7.50 4.64
CA HIS A 54 12.56 8.31 4.05
C HIS A 54 11.81 9.10 5.14
N ASP A 55 12.01 10.42 5.17
CA ASP A 55 11.33 11.32 6.12
C ASP A 55 9.86 11.55 5.72
N ARG A 56 9.01 10.57 6.05
CA ARG A 56 7.57 10.57 5.78
C ARG A 56 6.77 10.44 7.06
N ASP A 57 5.87 11.38 7.28
CA ASP A 57 4.97 11.35 8.42
C ASP A 57 3.80 10.37 8.22
N ALA A 58 3.17 9.97 9.33
CA ALA A 58 2.07 9.01 9.33
C ALA A 58 0.89 9.39 8.42
N MET A 59 0.54 10.68 8.34
CA MET A 59 -0.52 11.19 7.48
C MET A 59 -0.13 11.11 6.00
N GLN A 60 1.11 11.45 5.64
CA GLN A 60 1.63 11.27 4.29
C GLN A 60 1.58 9.80 3.85
N CYS A 61 2.06 8.88 4.70
CA CYS A 61 1.99 7.44 4.43
C CYS A 61 0.53 6.99 4.23
N ARG A 62 -0.39 7.43 5.09
CA ARG A 62 -1.82 7.10 5.00
C ARG A 62 -2.46 7.58 3.70
N ILE A 63 -2.20 8.83 3.31
CA ILE A 63 -2.72 9.39 2.05
C ILE A 63 -2.18 8.59 0.88
N LYS A 64 -0.87 8.29 0.87
CA LYS A 64 -0.26 7.56 -0.24
C LYS A 64 -0.77 6.12 -0.34
N VAL A 65 -0.95 5.41 0.78
CA VAL A 65 -1.55 4.07 0.78
C VAL A 65 -2.98 4.09 0.23
N LYS A 66 -3.79 5.12 0.56
CA LYS A 66 -5.14 5.27 -0.02
C LYS A 66 -5.10 5.45 -1.54
N GLU A 67 -4.20 6.29 -2.03
CA GLU A 67 -3.99 6.54 -3.46
C GLU A 67 -3.59 5.24 -4.19
N LEU A 68 -2.61 4.50 -3.66
CA LEU A 68 -2.16 3.22 -4.21
C LEU A 68 -3.30 2.19 -4.27
N ARG A 69 -4.06 2.06 -3.18
CA ARG A 69 -5.22 1.15 -3.12
C ARG A 69 -6.31 1.52 -4.13
N SER A 70 -6.55 2.82 -4.31
CA SER A 70 -7.52 3.33 -5.28
C SER A 70 -7.09 3.01 -6.71
N ALA A 71 -5.81 3.28 -7.05
CA ALA A 71 -5.24 3.00 -8.35
C ALA A 71 -5.28 1.50 -8.69
N TYR A 72 -4.91 0.64 -7.74
CA TYR A 72 -5.01 -0.81 -7.87
C TYR A 72 -6.45 -1.25 -8.12
N ARG A 73 -7.41 -0.82 -7.29
CA ARG A 73 -8.83 -1.20 -7.46
C ARG A 73 -9.36 -0.79 -8.83
N LYS A 74 -9.02 0.41 -9.32
CA LYS A 74 -9.44 0.87 -10.64
C LYS A 74 -8.88 -0.01 -11.76
N ALA A 75 -7.61 -0.43 -11.66
CA ALA A 75 -6.99 -1.34 -12.62
C ALA A 75 -7.60 -2.75 -12.53
N HIS A 76 -7.71 -3.30 -11.32
CA HIS A 76 -8.26 -4.62 -11.05
C HIS A 76 -9.72 -4.76 -11.51
N GLU A 77 -10.59 -3.77 -11.23
CA GLU A 77 -11.98 -3.79 -11.69
C GLU A 77 -12.13 -3.60 -13.21
N ALA A 78 -11.20 -2.87 -13.84
CA ALA A 78 -11.17 -2.80 -15.31
C ALA A 78 -10.81 -4.15 -15.94
N ASN A 79 -9.93 -4.93 -15.28
CA ASN A 79 -9.50 -6.24 -15.76
C ASN A 79 -10.56 -7.33 -15.59
N LYS A 80 -11.49 -7.17 -14.64
CA LYS A 80 -12.65 -8.07 -14.47
C LYS A 80 -13.70 -7.94 -15.59
N ARG A 81 -13.65 -6.89 -16.40
CA ARG A 81 -14.60 -6.68 -17.50
C ARG A 81 -14.11 -7.44 -18.74
N SER A 82 -14.86 -8.47 -19.14
CA SER A 82 -14.57 -9.27 -20.32
C SER A 82 -14.40 -8.40 -21.57
N GLY A 83 -13.34 -8.65 -22.34
CA GLY A 83 -13.07 -7.99 -23.63
C GLY A 83 -12.25 -6.70 -23.57
N ALA A 84 -11.87 -6.22 -22.38
CA ALA A 84 -10.93 -5.09 -22.26
C ALA A 84 -9.46 -5.56 -22.23
N PRO A 85 -8.51 -4.81 -22.82
CA PRO A 85 -7.09 -5.10 -22.66
C PRO A 85 -6.69 -4.97 -21.18
N PRO A 86 -5.77 -5.83 -20.68
CA PRO A 86 -5.31 -5.76 -19.30
C PRO A 86 -4.78 -4.37 -18.96
N LYS A 87 -5.39 -3.71 -17.98
CA LYS A 87 -4.92 -2.47 -17.38
C LYS A 87 -4.04 -2.78 -16.19
N THR A 88 -2.79 -2.33 -16.25
CA THR A 88 -1.87 -2.35 -15.12
C THR A 88 -1.78 -0.96 -14.52
N CYS A 89 -1.72 -0.85 -13.19
CA CYS A 89 -1.24 0.36 -12.55
C CYS A 89 0.25 0.20 -12.20
N ARG A 90 0.87 1.30 -11.78
CA ARG A 90 2.23 1.25 -11.25
C ARG A 90 2.24 0.39 -9.97
N PHE A 91 3.24 -0.48 -9.86
CA PHE A 91 3.38 -1.46 -8.77
C PHE A 91 2.21 -2.46 -8.65
N TYR A 92 1.54 -2.79 -9.76
CA TYR A 92 0.36 -3.64 -9.73
C TYR A 92 0.63 -4.99 -9.05
N LYS A 93 1.75 -5.64 -9.34
CA LYS A 93 2.08 -6.98 -8.79
C LYS A 93 2.28 -6.93 -7.26
N GLU A 94 2.98 -5.91 -6.79
CA GLU A 94 3.26 -5.70 -5.38
C GLU A 94 1.98 -5.35 -4.62
N LEU A 95 1.09 -4.57 -5.24
CA LEU A 95 -0.23 -4.24 -4.68
C LEU A 95 -1.18 -5.45 -4.70
N ASP A 96 -1.13 -6.28 -5.74
CA ASP A 96 -1.92 -7.51 -5.88
C ASP A 96 -1.56 -8.53 -4.80
N ALA A 97 -0.28 -8.68 -4.45
CA ALA A 97 0.15 -9.54 -3.34
C ALA A 97 -0.46 -9.13 -1.98
N ILE A 98 -0.77 -7.85 -1.79
CA ILE A 98 -1.33 -7.32 -0.54
C ILE A 98 -2.86 -7.29 -0.57
N LEU A 99 -3.45 -6.92 -1.71
CA LEU A 99 -4.86 -6.61 -1.88
C LEU A 99 -5.67 -7.66 -2.64
N GLY A 100 -5.00 -8.51 -3.42
CA GLY A 100 -5.57 -9.55 -4.26
C GLY A 100 -5.85 -10.86 -3.52
N VAL A 101 -5.37 -11.01 -2.29
CA VAL A 101 -5.74 -12.13 -1.41
C VAL A 101 -7.19 -11.95 -0.95
N ASP A 102 -8.10 -12.53 -1.71
CA ASP A 102 -9.48 -12.75 -1.29
C ASP A 102 -9.46 -13.89 -0.25
N PRO A 103 -10.01 -13.70 0.98
CA PRO A 103 -10.02 -14.76 2.00
C PRO A 103 -10.81 -16.01 1.57
N THR A 104 -11.48 -15.95 0.42
CA THR A 104 -12.25 -17.05 -0.18
C THR A 104 -11.38 -18.06 -0.95
N THR A 105 -10.09 -17.78 -1.17
CA THR A 105 -9.17 -18.73 -1.85
C THR A 105 -8.11 -19.22 -0.88
N VAL A 106 -8.54 -19.97 0.14
CA VAL A 106 -7.68 -21.01 0.70
C VAL A 106 -7.77 -22.20 -0.25
N PRO A 107 -6.71 -22.61 -0.97
CA PRO A 107 -6.65 -23.98 -1.42
C PRO A 107 -6.54 -24.80 -0.14
N SER A 108 -7.60 -25.51 0.23
CA SER A 108 -7.51 -26.62 1.17
C SER A 108 -6.48 -27.59 0.60
N THR A 109 -5.23 -27.47 1.02
CA THR A 109 -4.21 -28.46 0.75
C THR A 109 -4.60 -29.68 1.57
N THR A 110 -5.33 -30.58 0.93
CA THR A 110 -5.49 -31.97 1.35
C THR A 110 -4.10 -32.52 1.60
N VAL A 111 -3.79 -32.84 2.85
CA VAL A 111 -2.67 -33.71 3.22
C VAL A 111 -3.28 -34.97 3.82
N ASP A 112 -2.93 -36.07 3.15
CA ASP A 112 -3.12 -37.52 3.37
C ASP A 112 -3.97 -37.98 4.58
#